data_AF-A0A1G8CYB5-F1
#
_entry.id   AF-A0A1G8CYB5-F1
#
_cell.length_a   1.000
_cell.length_b   1.000
_cell.length_c   1.000
_cell.angle_alpha   90.00
_cell.angle_beta   90.00
_cell.angle_gamma   90.00
#
_symmetry.space_group_name_H-M   'P 1'
#
loop_
_entity.id
_entity.type
_entity.pdbx_description
1 polymer ?
#
loop_
_entity_poly.entity_id
_entity_poly.type
_entity_poly.pdbx_seq_one_letter_code
_entity_poly.pdbx_strand_id
1 'polypeptide(L)'
;MRKIIFFLFISLLIMSCTSNDIQIINEDKLHLSVEHSTSIEGDLVYFTVLDNSSVEVNAQLYTDDNLISNPFKFTKKGTYKITAKKKGYENSNSIEVTVIKKPRKNNVSTTKQHYDIKSVSMSVEQISKIDYEASKEYYVDKAIRLPNGKWYNIYHIDIRINGNTGYERFEVCYYVPNKTIVAKDNEIIDYGQRVLPNEVDSKEIIYHDSWIVIDDYDATRNWETAKSEIDIEVDDFENKGIGAGYLGLDIIASFEIVYKDGNTPINIVYEGVVRFCEKTENVNNF
;
A
#
# COMPACT_ATOMS: atom_id res chain seq x y z
N MET A 1 -14.31 2.34 -97.43
CA MET A 1 -15.22 1.18 -97.45
C MET A 1 -14.47 -0.06 -97.00
N ARG A 2 -14.73 -0.56 -95.79
CA ARG A 2 -14.28 -1.90 -95.37
C ARG A 2 -15.20 -2.41 -94.26
N LYS A 3 -15.87 -3.53 -94.54
CA LYS A 3 -16.88 -4.21 -93.71
C LYS A 3 -16.19 -5.08 -92.66
N ILE A 4 -16.67 -5.10 -91.41
CA ILE A 4 -16.47 -6.17 -90.42
C ILE A 4 -17.73 -6.16 -89.53
N ILE A 5 -18.75 -6.96 -89.86
CA ILE A 5 -19.08 -8.31 -89.36
C ILE A 5 -19.46 -8.32 -87.87
N PHE A 6 -20.77 -8.46 -87.69
CA PHE A 6 -21.51 -8.75 -86.46
C PHE A 6 -21.47 -10.27 -86.24
N PHE A 7 -21.06 -10.75 -85.06
CA PHE A 7 -21.37 -12.11 -84.63
C PHE A 7 -21.60 -12.16 -83.12
N LEU A 8 -22.82 -12.58 -82.80
CA LEU A 8 -23.38 -12.87 -81.50
C LEU A 8 -23.00 -14.31 -81.13
N PHE A 9 -22.47 -14.57 -79.93
CA PHE A 9 -22.64 -15.87 -79.27
C PHE A 9 -22.60 -15.75 -77.74
N ILE A 10 -23.47 -16.53 -77.13
CA ILE A 10 -24.02 -16.44 -75.78
C ILE A 10 -23.34 -17.46 -74.84
N SER A 11 -23.13 -16.99 -73.60
CA SER A 11 -23.01 -17.67 -72.29
C SER A 11 -21.95 -18.75 -72.01
N LEU A 12 -21.20 -18.53 -70.93
CA LEU A 12 -21.04 -19.50 -69.84
C LEU A 12 -20.69 -18.79 -68.50
N LEU A 13 -21.43 -19.14 -67.44
CA LEU A 13 -21.28 -18.71 -66.04
C LEU A 13 -20.11 -19.43 -65.36
N ILE A 14 -19.26 -18.70 -64.62
CA ILE A 14 -18.53 -19.26 -63.47
C ILE A 14 -18.35 -18.21 -62.37
N MET A 15 -18.54 -18.68 -61.14
CA MET A 15 -18.53 -17.97 -59.86
C MET A 15 -17.25 -17.17 -59.60
N SER A 16 -17.39 -15.95 -59.09
CA SER A 16 -16.35 -15.24 -58.35
C SER A 16 -16.96 -14.71 -57.05
N CYS A 17 -16.83 -15.50 -56.00
CA CYS A 17 -17.05 -15.08 -54.63
C CYS A 17 -15.66 -14.97 -53.98
N THR A 18 -15.13 -13.76 -53.78
CA THR A 18 -14.19 -13.43 -52.69
C THR A 18 -14.17 -11.90 -52.48
N SER A 19 -15.18 -11.33 -51.83
CA SER A 19 -14.95 -10.09 -51.08
C SER A 19 -14.42 -10.51 -49.72
N ASN A 20 -13.09 -10.64 -49.60
CA ASN A 20 -12.45 -10.73 -48.29
C ASN A 20 -12.50 -9.34 -47.65
N ASP A 21 -13.64 -8.99 -47.07
CA ASP A 21 -13.73 -7.90 -46.11
C ASP A 21 -12.99 -8.36 -44.85
N ILE A 22 -11.71 -7.97 -44.76
CA ILE A 22 -10.96 -8.05 -43.51
C ILE A 22 -11.62 -7.05 -42.57
N GLN A 23 -12.56 -7.53 -41.75
CA GLN A 23 -12.99 -6.80 -40.57
C GLN A 23 -11.76 -6.66 -39.67
N ILE A 24 -11.24 -5.44 -39.59
CA ILE A 24 -10.30 -5.05 -38.54
C ILE A 24 -11.12 -5.13 -37.24
N ILE A 25 -11.05 -6.27 -36.57
CA ILE A 25 -11.56 -6.40 -35.21
C ILE A 25 -10.60 -5.59 -34.37
N ASN A 26 -11.01 -4.38 -33.95
CA ASN A 26 -10.38 -3.74 -32.80
C ASN A 26 -10.66 -4.66 -31.62
N GLU A 27 -9.69 -5.48 -31.24
CA GLU A 27 -9.81 -6.30 -30.05
C GLU A 27 -9.91 -5.36 -28.85
N ASP A 28 -10.95 -5.55 -28.04
CA ASP A 28 -11.08 -4.80 -26.79
C ASP A 28 -9.93 -5.16 -25.85
N LYS A 29 -9.42 -4.17 -25.14
CA LYS A 29 -8.31 -4.35 -24.20
C LYS A 29 -8.84 -4.74 -22.84
N LEU A 30 -8.21 -5.76 -22.25
CA LEU A 30 -8.50 -6.15 -20.87
C LEU A 30 -7.80 -5.20 -19.88
N HIS A 31 -8.44 -4.94 -18.75
CA HIS A 31 -7.90 -4.21 -17.62
C HIS A 31 -7.93 -5.11 -16.40
N LEU A 32 -6.74 -5.44 -15.88
CA LEU A 32 -6.54 -6.31 -14.72
C LEU A 32 -6.23 -5.45 -13.49
N SER A 33 -6.95 -5.70 -12.40
CA SER A 33 -6.69 -5.12 -11.09
C SER A 33 -6.68 -6.18 -9.99
N VAL A 34 -6.08 -5.82 -8.86
CA VAL A 34 -6.03 -6.60 -7.62
C VAL A 34 -6.37 -5.66 -6.48
N GLU A 35 -7.04 -6.16 -5.45
CA GLU A 35 -7.38 -5.36 -4.27
C GLU A 35 -6.12 -4.92 -3.50
N HIS A 36 -5.16 -5.85 -3.34
CA HIS A 36 -3.88 -5.62 -2.69
C HIS A 36 -2.75 -6.19 -3.55
N SER A 37 -1.75 -5.37 -3.89
CA SER A 37 -0.54 -5.80 -4.60
C SER A 37 0.45 -6.54 -3.71
N THR A 38 0.18 -6.65 -2.40
CA THR A 38 0.99 -7.40 -1.44
C THR A 38 0.14 -8.43 -0.71
N SER A 39 0.65 -9.66 -0.54
CA SER A 39 -0.06 -10.76 0.11
C SER A 39 0.87 -11.62 0.95
N ILE A 40 0.33 -12.33 1.95
CA ILE A 40 1.08 -13.27 2.78
C ILE A 40 1.03 -14.66 2.13
N GLU A 41 2.14 -15.39 2.19
CA GLU A 41 2.23 -16.79 1.76
C GLU A 41 1.08 -17.62 2.37
N GLY A 42 0.29 -18.22 1.50
CA GLY A 42 -0.87 -19.04 1.86
C GLY A 42 -2.22 -18.31 1.84
N ASP A 43 -2.25 -16.99 1.68
CA ASP A 43 -3.48 -16.23 1.54
C ASP A 43 -4.06 -16.33 0.12
N LEU A 44 -5.37 -16.05 0.00
CA LEU A 44 -6.07 -15.99 -1.28
C LEU A 44 -6.01 -14.56 -1.82
N VAL A 45 -5.56 -14.43 -3.07
CA VAL A 45 -5.54 -13.16 -3.81
C VAL A 45 -6.63 -13.20 -4.87
N TYR A 46 -7.41 -12.12 -4.92
CA TYR A 46 -8.53 -11.95 -5.83
C TYR A 46 -8.18 -10.93 -6.90
N PHE A 47 -8.47 -11.29 -8.14
CA PHE A 47 -8.24 -10.45 -9.31
C PHE A 47 -9.55 -10.08 -9.97
N THR A 48 -9.63 -8.87 -10.50
CA THR A 48 -10.76 -8.40 -11.31
C THR A 48 -10.27 -8.10 -12.70
N VAL A 49 -10.98 -8.61 -13.72
CA VAL A 49 -10.67 -8.35 -15.13
C VAL A 49 -11.86 -7.68 -15.77
N LEU A 50 -11.67 -6.47 -16.29
CA LEU A 50 -12.69 -5.69 -16.99
C LEU A 50 -12.32 -5.52 -18.47
N ASP A 51 -13.32 -5.28 -19.33
CA ASP A 51 -13.08 -4.76 -20.68
C ASP A 51 -13.08 -3.22 -20.72
N ASN A 52 -12.94 -2.65 -21.91
CA ASN A 52 -12.99 -1.20 -22.14
C ASN A 52 -14.33 -0.56 -21.77
N SER A 53 -15.41 -1.33 -21.63
CA SER A 53 -16.74 -0.87 -21.20
C SER A 53 -16.94 -1.04 -19.70
N SER A 54 -15.88 -1.37 -18.94
CA SER A 54 -15.93 -1.64 -17.50
C SER A 54 -16.82 -2.82 -17.11
N VAL A 55 -17.05 -3.76 -18.04
CA VAL A 55 -17.79 -4.99 -17.78
C VAL A 55 -16.83 -6.09 -17.37
N GLU A 56 -17.18 -6.86 -16.34
CA GLU A 56 -16.34 -7.97 -15.88
C GLU A 56 -16.28 -9.10 -16.92
N VAL A 57 -15.06 -9.54 -17.20
CA VAL A 57 -14.75 -10.54 -18.22
C VAL A 57 -14.13 -11.75 -17.56
N ASN A 58 -14.75 -12.91 -17.75
CA ASN A 58 -14.11 -14.19 -17.40
C ASN A 58 -12.94 -14.45 -18.37
N ALA A 59 -11.72 -14.15 -17.93
CA ALA A 59 -10.45 -14.31 -18.66
C ALA A 59 -9.52 -15.28 -17.91
N GLN A 60 -8.55 -15.85 -18.64
CA GLN A 60 -7.53 -16.71 -18.06
C GLN A 60 -6.42 -15.86 -17.45
N LEU A 61 -6.01 -16.16 -16.21
CA LEU A 61 -4.93 -15.47 -15.51
C LEU A 61 -3.64 -16.27 -15.61
N TYR A 62 -2.51 -15.57 -15.72
CA TYR A 62 -1.19 -16.16 -15.84
C TYR A 62 -0.19 -15.50 -14.90
N THR A 63 0.70 -16.31 -14.32
CA THR A 63 1.91 -15.87 -13.59
C THR A 63 3.13 -16.59 -14.18
N ASP A 64 4.15 -15.83 -14.62
CA ASP A 64 5.33 -16.39 -15.30
C ASP A 64 4.96 -17.43 -16.39
N ASP A 65 3.97 -17.08 -17.23
CA ASP A 65 3.36 -17.91 -18.27
C ASP A 65 2.59 -19.18 -17.80
N ASN A 66 2.48 -19.43 -16.51
CA ASN A 66 1.68 -20.51 -15.94
C ASN A 66 0.24 -20.07 -15.69
N LEU A 67 -0.73 -20.86 -16.12
CA LEU A 67 -2.16 -20.62 -15.85
C LEU A 67 -2.45 -20.74 -14.35
N ILE A 68 -3.18 -19.78 -13.78
CA ILE A 68 -3.60 -19.76 -12.37
C ILE A 68 -5.12 -19.66 -12.22
N SER A 69 -5.62 -20.05 -11.04
CA SER A 69 -7.02 -19.88 -10.65
C SER A 69 -7.33 -18.45 -10.17
N ASN A 70 -8.61 -18.10 -10.04
CA ASN A 70 -9.07 -16.91 -9.34
C ASN A 70 -10.18 -17.30 -8.35
N PRO A 71 -9.97 -17.17 -7.01
CA PRO A 71 -8.78 -16.66 -6.36
C PRO A 71 -7.55 -17.56 -6.53
N PHE A 72 -6.35 -17.00 -6.37
CA PHE A 72 -5.09 -17.75 -6.38
C PHE A 72 -4.41 -17.74 -5.01
N LYS A 73 -3.77 -18.86 -4.65
CA LYS A 73 -2.98 -19.00 -3.42
C LYS A 73 -1.50 -19.10 -3.75
N PHE A 74 -0.74 -18.09 -3.38
CA PHE A 74 0.71 -18.13 -3.52
C PHE A 74 1.33 -18.92 -2.36
N THR A 75 2.18 -19.90 -2.68
CA THR A 75 2.77 -20.84 -1.68
C THR A 75 4.24 -20.57 -1.42
N LYS A 76 4.82 -19.54 -2.03
CA LYS A 76 6.20 -19.13 -1.83
C LYS A 76 6.26 -17.62 -1.84
N LYS A 77 7.18 -17.06 -1.04
CA LYS A 77 7.53 -15.65 -1.13
C LYS A 77 8.17 -15.34 -2.50
N GLY A 78 7.90 -14.14 -3.01
CA GLY A 78 8.43 -13.64 -4.28
C GLY A 78 7.52 -12.60 -4.91
N THR A 79 8.02 -11.90 -5.92
CA THR A 79 7.23 -10.98 -6.74
C THR A 79 6.76 -11.71 -7.99
N TYR A 80 5.46 -11.68 -8.24
CA TYR A 80 4.81 -12.42 -9.32
C TYR A 80 4.17 -11.44 -10.30
N LYS A 81 4.46 -11.61 -11.58
CA LYS A 81 3.91 -10.78 -12.65
C LYS A 81 2.65 -11.41 -13.21
N ILE A 82 1.49 -10.78 -12.99
CA ILE A 82 0.18 -11.30 -13.38
C ILE A 82 -0.33 -10.62 -14.64
N THR A 83 -0.87 -11.42 -15.58
CA THR A 83 -1.54 -10.95 -16.79
C THR A 83 -2.82 -11.75 -17.06
N ALA A 84 -3.81 -11.13 -17.69
CA ALA A 84 -5.04 -11.76 -18.14
C ALA A 84 -5.07 -11.89 -19.66
N LYS A 85 -5.54 -13.02 -20.17
CA LYS A 85 -5.69 -13.30 -21.62
C LYS A 85 -7.07 -13.90 -21.91
N LYS A 86 -7.66 -13.49 -23.04
CA LYS A 86 -8.91 -14.07 -23.56
C LYS A 86 -8.95 -13.93 -25.08
N LYS A 87 -9.43 -14.96 -25.77
CA LYS A 87 -9.57 -14.92 -27.24
C LYS A 87 -10.51 -13.79 -27.67
N GLY A 88 -10.08 -12.99 -28.64
CA GLY A 88 -10.82 -11.85 -29.17
C GLY A 88 -10.61 -10.55 -28.37
N TYR A 89 -9.65 -10.54 -27.45
CA TYR A 89 -9.26 -9.38 -26.65
C TYR A 89 -7.74 -9.20 -26.71
N GLU A 90 -7.28 -7.95 -26.65
CA GLU A 90 -5.89 -7.65 -26.33
C GLU A 90 -5.61 -8.06 -24.88
N ASN A 91 -4.40 -8.59 -24.62
CA ASN A 91 -3.97 -8.95 -23.26
C ASN A 91 -4.05 -7.74 -22.31
N SER A 92 -4.24 -8.02 -21.02
CA SER A 92 -4.32 -6.95 -20.03
C SER A 92 -3.01 -6.21 -19.81
N ASN A 93 -3.07 -5.09 -19.07
CA ASN A 93 -1.92 -4.60 -18.33
C ASN A 93 -1.34 -5.71 -17.44
N SER A 94 -0.04 -5.59 -17.16
CA SER A 94 0.60 -6.44 -16.18
C SER A 94 0.58 -5.77 -14.81
N ILE A 95 0.26 -6.55 -13.78
CA ILE A 95 0.40 -6.12 -12.38
C ILE A 95 1.42 -6.99 -11.67
N GLU A 96 2.04 -6.45 -10.63
CA GLU A 96 2.96 -7.20 -9.78
C GLU A 96 2.28 -7.48 -8.44
N VAL A 97 2.39 -8.73 -7.99
CA VAL A 97 1.94 -9.17 -6.67
C VAL A 97 3.15 -9.63 -5.88
N THR A 98 3.46 -8.91 -4.80
CA THR A 98 4.54 -9.26 -3.88
C THR A 98 4.01 -10.16 -2.78
N VAL A 99 4.50 -11.39 -2.75
CA VAL A 99 4.15 -12.37 -1.72
C VAL A 99 5.26 -12.40 -0.70
N ILE A 100 4.92 -12.15 0.56
CA ILE A 100 5.85 -12.26 1.67
C ILE A 100 5.69 -13.59 2.39
N LYS A 101 6.74 -13.98 3.09
CA LYS A 101 6.69 -15.17 3.92
C LYS A 101 5.63 -15.01 5.00
N LYS A 102 4.95 -16.09 5.35
CA LYS A 102 4.08 -16.08 6.53
C LYS A 102 4.91 -15.72 7.77
N PRO A 103 4.60 -14.61 8.44
CA PRO A 103 5.37 -14.17 9.59
C PRO A 103 5.23 -15.20 10.71
N ARG A 104 6.34 -15.44 11.40
CA ARG A 104 6.38 -16.49 12.44
C ARG A 104 5.76 -16.02 13.76
N LYS A 105 5.58 -14.71 13.96
CA LYS A 105 5.14 -14.11 15.22
C LYS A 105 4.34 -12.82 14.97
N ASN A 106 3.01 -12.93 14.92
CA ASN A 106 2.10 -11.77 14.89
C ASN A 106 1.11 -11.88 16.04
N ASN A 107 1.49 -11.37 17.21
CA ASN A 107 0.63 -11.43 18.38
C ASN A 107 0.83 -10.25 19.31
N VAL A 108 -0.23 -9.91 20.01
CA VAL A 108 -0.19 -9.12 21.23
C VAL A 108 -0.33 -10.07 22.40
N SER A 109 0.51 -9.92 23.42
CA SER A 109 0.49 -10.76 24.60
C SER A 109 0.49 -9.90 25.85
N THR A 110 -0.40 -10.20 26.78
CA THR A 110 -0.41 -9.67 28.13
C THR A 110 -0.03 -10.78 29.10
N THR A 111 0.05 -10.49 30.39
CA THR A 111 0.21 -11.53 31.42
C THR A 111 -0.96 -12.51 31.48
N LYS A 112 -2.11 -12.18 30.90
CA LYS A 112 -3.34 -12.97 30.99
C LYS A 112 -3.71 -13.69 29.70
N GLN A 113 -3.35 -13.12 28.54
CA GLN A 113 -3.92 -13.54 27.26
C GLN A 113 -3.01 -13.23 26.07
N HIS A 114 -3.21 -14.00 25.00
CA HIS A 114 -2.65 -13.76 23.67
C HIS A 114 -3.77 -13.39 22.71
N TYR A 115 -3.46 -12.46 21.79
CA TYR A 115 -4.37 -12.01 20.77
C TYR A 115 -3.67 -12.00 19.41
N ASP A 116 -4.41 -12.39 18.38
CA ASP A 116 -3.95 -12.29 17.00
C ASP A 116 -4.06 -10.85 16.51
N ILE A 117 -3.04 -10.40 15.78
CA ILE A 117 -3.07 -9.08 15.14
C ILE A 117 -3.92 -9.17 13.86
N LYS A 118 -4.93 -8.31 13.77
CA LYS A 118 -5.83 -8.20 12.62
C LYS A 118 -5.22 -7.39 11.49
N SER A 119 -4.69 -6.20 11.82
CA SER A 119 -4.05 -5.31 10.84
C SER A 119 -3.10 -4.36 11.55
N VAL A 120 -2.11 -3.87 10.80
CA VAL A 120 -1.20 -2.82 11.27
C VAL A 120 -1.14 -1.72 10.23
N SER A 121 -1.19 -0.48 10.69
CA SER A 121 -0.90 0.68 9.87
C SER A 121 0.15 1.56 10.55
N MET A 122 0.96 2.22 9.74
CA MET A 122 1.91 3.24 10.17
C MET A 122 1.55 4.52 9.45
N SER A 123 1.61 5.66 10.13
CA SER A 123 1.40 6.95 9.47
C SER A 123 2.39 7.99 9.91
N VAL A 124 2.68 8.93 9.02
CA VAL A 124 3.42 10.16 9.34
C VAL A 124 2.43 11.33 9.38
N GLU A 125 2.55 12.20 10.38
CA GLU A 125 1.73 13.41 10.43
C GLU A 125 2.17 14.42 9.38
N GLN A 126 1.21 15.04 8.72
CA GLN A 126 1.42 16.11 7.76
C GLN A 126 0.63 17.37 8.15
N ILE A 127 1.21 18.51 7.81
CA ILE A 127 0.55 19.81 7.89
C ILE A 127 0.49 20.43 6.50
N SER A 128 -0.55 21.22 6.24
CA SER A 128 -0.61 22.02 5.04
C SER A 128 0.11 23.36 5.21
N LYS A 129 0.64 23.85 4.09
CA LYS A 129 1.36 25.11 3.96
C LYS A 129 0.84 25.83 2.73
N ILE A 130 0.79 27.15 2.83
CA ILE A 130 0.37 28.03 1.73
C ILE A 130 1.62 28.74 1.23
N ASP A 131 1.95 28.52 -0.05
CA ASP A 131 2.81 29.41 -0.80
C ASP A 131 1.96 30.59 -1.28
N TYR A 132 2.14 31.75 -0.64
CA TYR A 132 1.36 32.95 -0.96
C TYR A 132 1.72 33.53 -2.33
N GLU A 133 2.97 33.37 -2.79
CA GLU A 133 3.40 33.86 -4.10
C GLU A 133 2.77 33.02 -5.22
N ALA A 134 2.75 31.70 -5.04
CA ALA A 134 2.14 30.78 -5.99
C ALA A 134 0.62 30.61 -5.79
N SER A 135 0.05 31.14 -4.70
CA SER A 135 -1.34 30.86 -4.26
C SER A 135 -1.65 29.37 -4.24
N LYS A 136 -0.70 28.56 -3.75
CA LYS A 136 -0.75 27.10 -3.82
C LYS A 136 -0.59 26.48 -2.43
N GLU A 137 -1.52 25.59 -2.08
CA GLU A 137 -1.39 24.72 -0.92
C GLU A 137 -0.49 23.54 -1.25
N TYR A 138 0.40 23.19 -0.33
CA TYR A 138 1.23 21.99 -0.38
C TYR A 138 1.35 21.36 1.01
N TYR A 139 1.69 20.08 1.06
CA TYR A 139 1.84 19.33 2.31
C TYR A 139 3.31 19.09 2.62
N VAL A 140 3.63 19.12 3.91
CA VAL A 140 4.94 18.76 4.44
C VAL A 140 4.76 17.86 5.64
N ASP A 141 5.75 17.00 5.90
CA ASP A 141 5.76 16.20 7.11
C ASP A 141 5.90 17.14 8.32
N LYS A 142 5.01 16.96 9.29
CA LYS A 142 5.02 17.75 10.52
C LYS A 142 6.33 17.51 11.24
N ALA A 143 6.90 18.60 11.75
CA ALA A 143 8.16 18.61 12.44
C ALA A 143 8.03 19.24 13.82
N ILE A 144 8.65 18.63 14.82
CA ILE A 144 8.73 19.14 16.19
C ILE A 144 10.18 19.28 16.60
N ARG A 145 10.49 20.36 17.32
CA ARG A 145 11.79 20.53 17.98
C ARG A 145 11.68 20.16 19.43
N LEU A 146 12.47 19.19 19.86
CA LEU A 146 12.51 18.76 21.26
C LEU A 146 13.54 19.59 22.08
N PRO A 147 13.50 19.54 23.43
CA PRO A 147 14.43 20.28 24.28
C PRO A 147 15.93 19.99 24.03
N ASN A 148 16.24 18.85 23.41
CA ASN A 148 17.60 18.51 22.98
C ASN A 148 18.07 19.30 21.74
N GLY A 149 17.23 20.18 21.20
CA GLY A 149 17.52 21.07 20.08
C GLY A 149 17.40 20.43 18.69
N LYS A 150 17.16 19.11 18.60
CA LYS A 150 17.00 18.37 17.34
C LYS A 150 15.56 18.44 16.84
N TRP A 151 15.40 18.29 15.53
CA TRP A 151 14.11 18.21 14.84
C TRP A 151 13.71 16.76 14.57
N TYR A 152 12.40 16.51 14.64
CA TYR A 152 11.82 15.17 14.49
C TYR A 152 10.56 15.23 13.66
N ASN A 153 10.30 14.19 12.86
CA ASN A 153 8.98 13.92 12.31
C ASN A 153 8.15 13.07 13.27
N ILE A 154 6.83 13.17 13.18
CA ILE A 154 5.88 12.49 14.06
C ILE A 154 5.26 11.31 13.32
N TYR A 155 5.37 10.12 13.91
CA TYR A 155 4.84 8.88 13.37
C TYR A 155 3.86 8.23 14.34
N HIS A 156 2.92 7.48 13.79
CA HIS A 156 1.97 6.65 14.52
C HIS A 156 2.04 5.22 14.02
N ILE A 157 1.98 4.25 14.93
CA ILE A 157 1.66 2.86 14.62
C ILE A 157 0.30 2.56 15.23
N ASP A 158 -0.65 2.06 14.43
CA ASP A 158 -1.96 1.57 14.85
C ASP A 158 -2.05 0.07 14.58
N ILE A 159 -2.25 -0.69 15.65
CA ILE A 159 -2.36 -2.14 15.64
C ILE A 159 -3.79 -2.49 16.04
N ARG A 160 -4.52 -3.11 15.12
CA ARG A 160 -5.84 -3.69 15.39
C ARG A 160 -5.69 -5.14 15.76
N ILE A 161 -6.44 -5.54 16.78
CA ILE A 161 -6.32 -6.85 17.40
C ILE A 161 -7.65 -7.60 17.25
N ASN A 162 -7.61 -8.91 17.04
CA ASN A 162 -8.79 -9.76 17.13
C ASN A 162 -9.15 -9.98 18.61
N GLY A 163 -9.86 -9.04 19.21
CA GLY A 163 -10.39 -9.18 20.56
C GLY A 163 -11.90 -9.47 20.59
N ASN A 164 -12.48 -9.37 21.77
CA ASN A 164 -13.87 -9.77 22.03
C ASN A 164 -14.89 -8.73 21.58
N THR A 165 -14.51 -7.45 21.59
CA THR A 165 -15.39 -6.32 21.28
C THR A 165 -15.29 -5.86 19.83
N GLY A 166 -14.16 -6.18 19.17
CA GLY A 166 -13.83 -5.70 17.83
C GLY A 166 -13.27 -4.27 17.80
N TYR A 167 -13.11 -3.64 18.97
CA TYR A 167 -12.53 -2.30 19.13
C TYR A 167 -11.09 -2.32 19.66
N GLU A 168 -10.52 -3.50 19.88
CA GLU A 168 -9.20 -3.63 20.47
C GLU A 168 -8.12 -3.03 19.55
N ARG A 169 -7.36 -2.10 20.12
CA ARG A 169 -6.41 -1.25 19.40
C ARG A 169 -5.23 -0.93 20.29
N PHE A 170 -4.05 -0.86 19.69
CA PHE A 170 -2.85 -0.31 20.30
C PHE A 170 -2.27 0.74 19.34
N GLU A 171 -2.28 2.00 19.76
CA GLU A 171 -1.72 3.13 19.03
C GLU A 171 -0.49 3.66 19.77
N VAL A 172 0.61 3.88 19.04
CA VAL A 172 1.83 4.51 19.57
C VAL A 172 2.24 5.67 18.70
N CYS A 173 2.47 6.82 19.33
CA CYS A 173 3.09 7.98 18.74
C CYS A 173 4.58 8.03 19.10
N TYR A 174 5.43 8.25 18.10
CA TYR A 174 6.87 8.36 18.27
C TYR A 174 7.49 9.37 17.31
N TYR A 175 8.67 9.83 17.67
CA TYR A 175 9.42 10.89 17.01
C TYR A 175 10.66 10.30 16.34
N VAL A 176 10.77 10.48 15.03
CA VAL A 176 11.91 10.04 14.22
C VAL A 176 12.80 11.25 13.94
N PRO A 177 14.09 11.25 14.36
CA PRO A 177 14.98 12.39 14.18
C PRO A 177 15.20 12.65 12.69
N ASN A 178 15.02 13.91 12.28
CA ASN A 178 15.22 14.31 10.89
C ASN A 178 16.26 15.43 10.81
N LYS A 179 17.47 15.04 10.40
CA LYS A 179 18.64 15.92 10.25
C LYS A 179 18.59 16.76 8.97
N THR A 180 17.66 16.48 8.06
CA THR A 180 17.52 17.21 6.79
C THR A 180 16.68 18.47 6.93
N ILE A 181 15.96 18.63 8.04
CA ILE A 181 15.21 19.86 8.35
C ILE A 181 16.20 21.00 8.61
N VAL A 182 15.96 22.14 7.96
CA VAL A 182 16.72 23.37 8.16
C VAL A 182 15.84 24.42 8.81
N ALA A 183 16.34 25.01 9.90
CA ALA A 183 15.65 26.06 10.63
C ALA A 183 16.58 27.26 10.90
N LYS A 184 16.01 28.45 10.91
CA LYS A 184 16.67 29.70 11.26
C LYS A 184 15.82 30.42 12.30
N ASP A 185 16.43 30.87 13.40
CA ASP A 185 15.73 31.59 14.47
C ASP A 185 14.48 30.85 15.01
N ASN A 186 14.58 29.51 15.11
CA ASN A 186 13.51 28.57 15.49
C ASN A 186 12.37 28.41 14.48
N GLU A 187 12.43 29.05 13.32
CA GLU A 187 11.49 28.88 12.22
C GLU A 187 12.05 27.89 11.20
N ILE A 188 11.23 26.92 10.77
CA ILE A 188 11.61 25.98 9.72
C ILE A 188 11.59 26.72 8.37
N ILE A 189 12.73 26.73 7.68
CA ILE A 189 12.87 27.29 6.34
C ILE A 189 12.92 26.20 5.26
N ASP A 190 13.24 24.96 5.66
CA ASP A 190 13.19 23.77 4.82
C ASP A 190 12.75 22.58 5.68
N TYR A 191 11.66 21.92 5.27
CA TYR A 191 11.13 20.74 5.95
C TYR A 191 11.94 19.47 5.65
N GLY A 192 12.92 19.55 4.75
CA GLY A 192 13.81 18.45 4.43
C GLY A 192 13.12 17.31 3.68
N GLN A 193 13.76 16.15 3.70
CA GLN A 193 13.25 14.90 3.13
C GLN A 193 12.65 14.03 4.24
N ARG A 194 11.68 13.18 3.89
CA ARG A 194 11.16 12.17 4.81
C ARG A 194 12.27 11.22 5.24
N VAL A 195 12.32 10.96 6.55
CA VAL A 195 13.23 9.99 7.18
C VAL A 195 12.38 8.92 7.84
N LEU A 196 12.52 7.68 7.36
CA LEU A 196 11.81 6.53 7.90
C LEU A 196 12.47 5.99 9.17
N PRO A 197 11.72 5.25 10.03
CA PRO A 197 12.26 4.71 11.27
C PRO A 197 13.50 3.82 11.10
N ASN A 198 13.60 3.07 10.00
CA ASN A 198 14.73 2.20 9.69
C ASN A 198 15.98 2.94 9.18
N GLU A 199 15.89 4.25 8.94
CA GLU A 199 17.00 5.08 8.44
C GLU A 199 17.79 5.77 9.56
N VAL A 200 17.38 5.56 10.81
CA VAL A 200 17.99 6.17 11.99
C VAL A 200 18.42 5.08 12.98
N ASP A 201 19.34 5.41 13.88
CA ASP A 201 19.60 4.55 15.03
C ASP A 201 18.31 4.50 15.87
N SER A 202 17.79 3.29 16.12
CA SER A 202 16.55 3.09 16.89
C SER A 202 16.62 3.70 18.29
N LYS A 203 17.83 3.92 18.84
CA LYS A 203 18.05 4.63 20.10
C LYS A 203 17.81 6.14 20.02
N GLU A 204 17.79 6.73 18.83
CA GLU A 204 17.45 8.14 18.62
C GLU A 204 15.93 8.36 18.44
N ILE A 205 15.13 7.30 18.26
CA ILE A 205 13.67 7.38 18.20
C ILE A 205 13.12 7.65 19.61
N ILE A 206 12.23 8.65 19.73
CA ILE A 206 11.66 9.07 21.02
C ILE A 206 10.17 8.78 21.03
N TYR A 207 9.72 7.98 21.97
CA TYR A 207 8.31 7.71 22.18
C TYR A 207 7.63 8.87 22.89
N HIS A 208 6.40 9.15 22.48
CA HIS A 208 5.65 10.28 23.01
C HIS A 208 4.45 9.81 23.82
N ASP A 209 3.50 9.18 23.15
CA ASP A 209 2.20 8.82 23.71
C ASP A 209 1.74 7.46 23.19
N SER A 210 0.84 6.84 23.94
CA SER A 210 0.15 5.63 23.53
C SER A 210 -1.32 5.69 23.90
N TRP A 211 -2.15 5.02 23.10
CA TRP A 211 -3.53 4.73 23.42
C TRP A 211 -3.80 3.25 23.22
N ILE A 212 -4.29 2.60 24.28
CA ILE A 212 -4.44 1.15 24.34
C ILE A 212 -5.86 0.83 24.76
N VAL A 213 -6.52 -0.01 23.98
CA VAL A 213 -7.82 -0.59 24.27
C VAL A 213 -7.72 -2.10 24.07
N ILE A 214 -7.74 -2.87 25.15
CA ILE A 214 -7.71 -4.35 25.12
C ILE A 214 -8.67 -4.88 26.18
N ASP A 215 -9.75 -5.54 25.75
CA ASP A 215 -10.86 -5.96 26.61
C ASP A 215 -11.37 -4.79 27.48
N ASP A 216 -11.33 -4.91 28.81
CA ASP A 216 -11.74 -3.87 29.76
C ASP A 216 -10.63 -2.84 30.07
N TYR A 217 -9.44 -2.98 29.48
CA TYR A 217 -8.32 -2.05 29.68
C TYR A 217 -8.35 -0.96 28.61
N ASP A 218 -8.68 0.26 29.01
CA ASP A 218 -8.60 1.47 28.18
C ASP A 218 -7.69 2.51 28.86
N ALA A 219 -6.61 2.88 28.19
CA ALA A 219 -5.60 3.76 28.75
C ALA A 219 -4.95 4.62 27.68
N THR A 220 -4.91 5.94 27.93
CA THR A 220 -3.96 6.85 27.30
C THR A 220 -2.83 7.12 28.28
N ARG A 221 -1.58 6.99 27.82
CA ARG A 221 -0.38 7.23 28.63
C ARG A 221 0.66 8.01 27.84
N ASN A 222 1.25 9.00 28.49
CA ASN A 222 2.49 9.60 28.03
C ASN A 222 3.67 8.68 28.38
N TRP A 223 4.79 8.84 27.68
CA TRP A 223 5.97 8.00 27.93
C TRP A 223 6.67 8.23 29.26
N GLU A 224 6.33 9.29 29.98
CA GLU A 224 6.83 9.47 31.34
C GLU A 224 6.19 8.45 32.30
N THR A 225 4.97 7.98 31.99
CA THR A 225 4.23 7.02 32.81
C THR A 225 4.35 5.57 32.32
N ALA A 226 4.67 5.36 31.05
CA ALA A 226 4.85 4.04 30.45
C ALA A 226 6.24 3.91 29.80
N LYS A 227 6.78 2.69 29.72
CA LYS A 227 8.04 2.43 29.00
C LYS A 227 7.82 1.42 27.90
N SER A 228 8.47 1.62 26.75
CA SER A 228 8.66 0.58 25.75
C SER A 228 10.02 0.63 25.08
N GLU A 229 10.32 -0.50 24.47
CA GLU A 229 11.38 -0.68 23.49
C GLU A 229 10.65 -1.03 22.18
N ILE A 230 10.92 -0.29 21.10
CA ILE A 230 10.49 -0.63 19.74
C ILE A 230 11.73 -0.78 18.87
N ASP A 231 11.80 -1.90 18.18
CA ASP A 231 12.67 -2.09 17.04
C ASP A 231 11.79 -2.05 15.78
N ILE A 232 12.12 -1.25 14.76
CA ILE A 232 11.32 -1.15 13.54
C ILE A 232 12.25 -1.36 12.35
N GLU A 233 12.01 -2.43 11.62
CA GLU A 233 12.64 -2.68 10.34
C GLU A 233 11.57 -2.51 9.25
N VAL A 234 11.90 -1.78 8.19
CA VAL A 234 11.05 -1.59 7.01
C VAL A 234 11.84 -2.01 5.77
N ASP A 235 11.28 -2.90 4.95
CA ASP A 235 11.89 -3.29 3.68
C ASP A 235 11.52 -2.30 2.56
N ASP A 236 12.51 -2.00 1.72
CA ASP A 236 12.47 -1.30 0.43
C ASP A 236 11.28 -0.34 0.18
N PHE A 237 11.44 0.92 0.59
CA PHE A 237 10.47 2.00 0.39
C PHE A 237 10.90 2.86 -0.81
N GLU A 238 10.60 2.41 -2.03
CA GLU A 238 11.13 3.03 -3.28
C GLU A 238 10.80 4.53 -3.43
N ASN A 239 9.60 4.96 -3.03
CA ASN A 239 9.18 6.35 -3.10
C ASN A 239 8.70 6.84 -1.74
N LYS A 240 9.59 7.42 -0.94
CA LYS A 240 9.28 8.00 0.39
C LYS A 240 8.89 9.48 0.40
N GLY A 241 8.63 10.08 -0.77
CA GLY A 241 8.23 11.48 -0.86
C GLY A 241 6.85 11.77 -0.26
N ILE A 242 6.52 13.06 -0.17
CA ILE A 242 5.15 13.51 0.11
C ILE A 242 4.22 12.94 -0.96
N GLY A 243 3.10 12.37 -0.55
CA GLY A 243 2.12 11.70 -1.40
C GLY A 243 2.29 10.18 -1.46
N ALA A 244 3.40 9.64 -0.96
CA ALA A 244 3.67 8.20 -0.99
C ALA A 244 2.60 7.38 -0.25
N GLY A 245 2.05 7.93 0.84
CA GLY A 245 1.02 7.31 1.65
C GLY A 245 -0.39 7.81 1.37
N TYR A 246 -0.61 8.65 0.34
CA TYR A 246 -1.90 9.30 0.09
C TYR A 246 -3.04 8.32 -0.17
N LEU A 247 -2.78 7.28 -0.97
CA LEU A 247 -3.73 6.18 -1.19
C LEU A 247 -3.53 5.03 -0.20
N GLY A 248 -2.57 5.17 0.71
CA GLY A 248 -2.00 4.10 1.50
C GLY A 248 -1.08 3.19 0.66
N LEU A 249 0.06 2.83 1.22
CA LEU A 249 1.06 1.97 0.59
C LEU A 249 1.31 0.76 1.48
N ASP A 250 1.22 -0.44 0.91
CA ASP A 250 1.55 -1.66 1.65
C ASP A 250 3.07 -1.86 1.65
N ILE A 251 3.67 -1.80 2.83
CA ILE A 251 5.11 -2.00 3.05
C ILE A 251 5.33 -3.23 3.92
N ILE A 252 6.53 -3.79 3.87
CA ILE A 252 6.90 -4.88 4.76
C ILE A 252 7.64 -4.31 5.93
N ALA A 253 7.20 -4.64 7.13
CA ALA A 253 7.87 -4.23 8.34
C ALA A 253 7.84 -5.32 9.41
N SER A 254 8.83 -5.28 10.28
CA SER A 254 8.82 -6.03 11.53
C SER A 254 9.11 -5.11 12.69
N PHE A 255 8.42 -5.36 13.80
CA PHE A 255 8.67 -4.68 15.04
C PHE A 255 8.34 -5.51 16.26
N GLU A 256 9.05 -5.22 17.35
CA GLU A 256 8.79 -5.74 18.69
C GLU A 256 8.55 -4.56 19.63
N ILE A 257 7.39 -4.50 20.29
CA ILE A 257 7.04 -3.48 21.27
C ILE A 257 6.87 -4.14 22.63
N VAL A 258 7.65 -3.72 23.62
CA VAL A 258 7.48 -4.14 25.02
C VAL A 258 6.90 -3.01 25.84
N TYR A 259 5.58 -2.85 25.88
CA TYR A 259 4.93 -1.79 26.65
C TYR A 259 4.75 -2.16 28.12
N LYS A 260 5.13 -1.28 29.04
CA LYS A 260 5.04 -1.47 30.50
C LYS A 260 4.24 -0.32 31.11
N ASP A 261 3.00 -0.59 31.52
CA ASP A 261 2.21 0.27 32.42
C ASP A 261 2.05 -0.46 33.77
N GLY A 262 2.75 0.01 34.79
CA GLY A 262 2.83 -0.67 36.09
C GLY A 262 3.38 -2.09 35.99
N ASN A 263 2.60 -3.07 36.46
CA ASN A 263 3.00 -4.48 36.53
C ASN A 263 2.49 -5.35 35.37
N THR A 264 1.80 -4.76 34.38
CA THR A 264 1.23 -5.51 33.26
C THR A 264 2.01 -5.20 31.99
N PRO A 265 3.05 -5.99 31.66
CA PRO A 265 3.69 -5.88 30.36
C PRO A 265 2.74 -6.32 29.25
N ILE A 266 2.75 -5.56 28.16
CA ILE A 266 2.12 -5.90 26.89
C ILE A 266 3.26 -6.07 25.88
N ASN A 267 3.49 -7.29 25.42
CA ASN A 267 4.50 -7.57 24.40
C ASN A 267 3.80 -7.76 23.06
N ILE A 268 4.24 -7.03 22.07
CA ILE A 268 3.72 -7.06 20.71
C ILE A 268 4.88 -7.48 19.83
N VAL A 269 4.68 -8.53 19.03
CA VAL A 269 5.64 -8.92 18.01
C VAL A 269 4.87 -8.98 16.71
N TYR A 270 5.41 -8.32 15.69
CA TYR A 270 4.84 -8.25 14.36
C TYR A 270 5.93 -8.38 13.31
N GLU A 271 5.64 -9.14 12.26
CA GLU A 271 6.37 -9.20 11.00
C GLU A 271 5.29 -9.28 9.92
N GLY A 272 5.34 -8.48 8.86
CA GLY A 272 4.34 -8.58 7.80
C GLY A 272 4.03 -7.28 7.08
N VAL A 273 2.84 -7.21 6.50
CA VAL A 273 2.36 -6.05 5.74
C VAL A 273 1.84 -4.97 6.67
N VAL A 274 2.51 -3.82 6.68
CA VAL A 274 2.04 -2.60 7.33
C VAL A 274 1.48 -1.66 6.26
N ARG A 275 0.25 -1.16 6.47
CA ARG A 275 -0.31 -0.11 5.63
C ARG A 275 0.31 1.23 6.03
N PHE A 276 1.20 1.77 5.22
CA PHE A 276 1.74 3.12 5.40
C PHE A 276 0.77 4.18 4.87
N CYS A 277 0.47 5.19 5.68
CA CYS A 277 -0.46 6.28 5.36
C CYS A 277 0.15 7.66 5.67
N GLU A 278 -0.41 8.68 5.06
CA GLU A 278 -0.16 10.08 5.45
C GLU A 278 -1.37 10.60 6.22
N LYS A 279 -1.14 11.09 7.44
CA LYS A 279 -2.20 11.61 8.31
C LYS A 279 -2.14 13.12 8.32
N THR A 280 -3.04 13.77 7.59
CA THR A 280 -3.16 15.23 7.64
C THR A 280 -3.84 15.64 8.94
N GLU A 281 -3.20 16.52 9.71
CA GLU A 281 -3.87 17.17 10.83
C GLU A 281 -4.96 18.09 10.25
N ASN A 282 -6.23 17.76 10.49
CA ASN A 282 -7.33 18.66 10.13
C ASN A 282 -7.14 19.96 10.93
N VAL A 283 -6.76 21.04 10.26
CA VAL A 283 -6.46 22.37 10.85
C VAL A 283 -7.71 23.05 11.47
N ASN A 284 -8.82 22.33 11.63
CA ASN A 284 -10.10 22.88 12.11
C ASN A 284 -10.21 23.03 13.63
N ASN A 285 -9.10 22.99 14.37
CA ASN A 285 -9.05 23.22 15.82
C ASN A 285 -8.24 24.49 16.20
N PHE A 286 -8.49 25.61 15.51
CA PHE A 286 -8.10 26.95 15.96
C PHE A 286 -9.33 27.83 16.11
#